data_AF-A0A345WYG8-F1
#
_entry.id   AF-A0A345WYG8-F1
#
_cell.length_a   1.000
_cell.length_b   1.000
_cell.length_c   1.000
_cell.angle_alpha   90.00
_cell.angle_beta   90.00
_cell.angle_gamma   90.00
#
_symmetry.space_group_name_H-M   'P 1'
#
loop_
_entity.id
_entity.type
_entity.pdbx_description
1 polymer ?
#
loop_
_entity_poly.entity_id
_entity_poly.type
_entity_poly.pdbx_seq_one_letter_code
_entity_poly.pdbx_strand_id
1 'polypeptide(L)'
;MNDLPAPNDSLPLVDSGFYDFDNLTLHLMQWVDNEAYRLQEEGQKADTGWLKTLEKLVIAKLYFPEEAMDTTIVSVVKCSLTRKAKVIQEDSAKKDNKKKEAVPDDLINSFFIQELRKLDAEWRQGGGGAGFKEFIMAITRDNQQRLDIRTEEGLDFAFEKLLPTQPPAGSWPSKYPLAFSQQLAVNEIWTRNHTEPGIFAVNGPPGTGKTTLLRDVVAAVVTDRASKLVKFGDSAFKAKDSLKYDDRLIPYYSLHPSLAGSAIVIASSNNGAVENISLELPGMEAVPEDVSDRSDYFGGLATVILNRPAWGLLAARLGNKSNREQFVNTLWWGNLQKSEKGDEAPPEKFSPERGEGLKYHLNLLRPPRKVREPALTWTEAVTRFEQAQAVEEAERQQLVTSSGLTHKIEWLEEQRRVWEERKQTATLQIEECRNALQTLSDRLAAMEMTLTLSSGDRDELDQRIHQHEKNKPGLLANLFSLGRISKAWWDRYQRLTDESDSLRATLTQQRQELQLAQSENEVVY
;
A
#
# COMPACT_ATOMS: atom_id res chain seq x y z
N MET A 1 36.98 15.35 -8.76
CA MET A 1 37.45 14.06 -8.23
C MET A 1 38.67 14.17 -7.33
N ASN A 2 39.48 15.22 -7.41
CA ASN A 2 40.74 15.36 -6.66
C ASN A 2 40.67 15.30 -5.11
N ASP A 3 39.47 15.35 -4.51
CA ASP A 3 39.28 15.32 -3.04
C ASP A 3 38.66 14.00 -2.53
N LEU A 4 38.40 13.03 -3.41
CA LEU A 4 37.87 11.72 -3.03
C LEU A 4 38.98 10.66 -3.05
N PRO A 5 38.95 9.67 -2.14
CA PRO A 5 39.93 8.60 -2.11
C PRO A 5 39.84 7.72 -3.36
N ALA A 6 40.98 7.20 -3.81
CA ALA A 6 41.05 6.30 -4.95
C ALA A 6 40.43 4.93 -4.59
N PRO A 7 39.54 4.38 -5.43
CA PRO A 7 38.85 3.12 -5.15
C PRO A 7 39.80 1.93 -5.12
N ASN A 8 39.52 0.98 -4.24
CA ASN A 8 40.23 -0.29 -4.11
C ASN A 8 39.50 -1.42 -4.88
N ASP A 9 40.22 -2.53 -5.11
CA ASP A 9 39.71 -3.67 -5.88
C ASP A 9 38.62 -4.50 -5.17
N SER A 10 38.30 -4.18 -3.91
CA SER A 10 37.28 -4.89 -3.12
C SER A 10 35.87 -4.31 -3.30
N LEU A 11 35.75 -3.15 -3.94
CA LEU A 11 34.47 -2.52 -4.25
C LEU A 11 33.74 -3.27 -5.37
N PRO A 12 32.39 -3.33 -5.32
CA PRO A 12 31.61 -3.99 -6.36
C PRO A 12 31.74 -3.30 -7.72
N LEU A 13 31.63 -4.08 -8.79
CA LEU A 13 31.65 -3.56 -10.15
C LEU A 13 30.40 -2.70 -10.40
N VAL A 14 30.61 -1.47 -10.89
CA VAL A 14 29.54 -0.55 -11.30
C VAL A 14 29.59 -0.41 -12.82
N ASP A 15 28.50 -0.76 -13.50
CA ASP A 15 28.34 -0.58 -14.94
C ASP A 15 26.96 0.04 -15.23
N SER A 16 26.88 1.37 -15.06
CA SER A 16 25.69 2.13 -15.45
C SER A 16 25.66 2.43 -16.95
N GLY A 17 26.75 2.10 -17.67
CA GLY A 17 26.98 2.51 -19.04
C GLY A 17 27.58 3.91 -19.19
N PHE A 18 27.79 4.67 -18.10
CA PHE A 18 28.39 6.01 -18.09
C PHE A 18 29.68 6.04 -17.25
N TYR A 19 30.83 5.98 -17.93
CA TYR A 19 32.15 5.85 -17.30
C TYR A 19 32.41 6.88 -16.19
N ASP A 20 32.10 8.16 -16.41
CA ASP A 20 32.36 9.21 -15.42
C ASP A 20 31.48 9.07 -14.17
N PHE A 21 30.25 8.57 -14.33
CA PHE A 21 29.33 8.30 -13.23
C PHE A 21 29.75 7.07 -12.45
N ASP A 22 30.13 5.99 -13.14
CA ASP A 22 30.64 4.77 -12.52
C ASP A 22 31.92 5.07 -11.73
N ASN A 23 32.82 5.86 -12.31
CA ASN A 23 34.06 6.29 -11.66
C ASN A 23 33.80 7.15 -10.42
N LEU A 24 32.88 8.12 -10.51
CA LEU A 24 32.48 8.93 -9.35
C LEU A 24 31.84 8.08 -8.25
N THR A 25 30.98 7.13 -8.64
CA THR A 25 30.31 6.20 -7.71
C THR A 25 31.35 5.38 -6.94
N LEU A 26 32.35 4.82 -7.63
CA LEU A 26 33.43 4.06 -7.00
C LEU A 26 34.21 4.90 -5.97
N HIS A 27 34.52 6.16 -6.30
CA HIS A 27 35.22 7.07 -5.37
C HIS A 27 34.38 7.42 -4.13
N LEU A 28 33.05 7.59 -4.29
CA LEU A 28 32.14 7.82 -3.16
C LEU A 28 31.99 6.57 -2.30
N MET A 29 31.91 5.38 -2.91
CA MET A 29 31.87 4.12 -2.17
C MET A 29 33.16 3.90 -1.37
N GLN A 30 34.32 4.23 -1.95
CA GLN A 30 35.57 4.18 -1.21
C GLN A 30 35.60 5.13 -0.02
N TRP A 31 35.03 6.33 -0.17
CA TRP A 31 34.93 7.28 0.94
C TRP A 31 34.07 6.74 2.08
N VAL A 32 32.92 6.12 1.76
CA VAL A 32 32.04 5.49 2.76
C VAL A 32 32.74 4.31 3.45
N ASP A 33 33.48 3.51 2.70
CA ASP A 33 34.27 2.39 3.23
C ASP A 33 35.33 2.90 4.23
N ASN A 34 36.07 3.94 3.87
CA ASN A 34 37.05 4.57 4.76
C ASN A 34 36.41 5.15 6.04
N GLU A 35 35.23 5.79 5.92
CA GLU A 35 34.50 6.31 7.07
C GLU A 35 33.96 5.18 7.97
N ALA A 36 33.55 4.05 7.40
CA ALA A 36 33.14 2.89 8.18
C ALA A 36 34.30 2.34 9.02
N TYR A 37 35.51 2.26 8.45
CA TYR A 37 36.72 1.92 9.20
C TYR A 37 37.04 2.93 10.31
N ARG A 38 37.00 4.24 10.00
CA ARG A 38 37.25 5.30 11.01
C ARG A 38 36.27 5.22 12.18
N LEU A 39 34.97 5.09 11.90
CA LEU A 39 33.93 4.97 12.93
C LEU A 39 34.13 3.71 13.79
N GLN A 40 34.57 2.60 13.18
CA GLN A 40 34.88 1.38 13.90
C GLN A 40 36.10 1.52 14.83
N GLU A 41 37.17 2.19 14.38
CA GLU A 41 38.35 2.46 15.22
C GLU A 41 38.03 3.41 16.40
N GLU A 42 37.19 4.42 16.15
CA GLU A 42 36.77 5.39 17.18
C GLU A 42 35.66 4.86 18.11
N GLY A 43 35.14 3.66 17.86
CA GLY A 43 34.03 3.07 18.63
C GLY A 43 32.71 3.82 18.49
N GLN A 44 32.54 4.57 17.40
CA GLN A 44 31.35 5.37 17.12
C GLN A 44 30.43 4.65 16.12
N LYS A 45 29.18 5.10 16.03
CA LYS A 45 28.22 4.66 15.01
C LYS A 45 27.87 5.83 14.11
N ALA A 46 27.54 5.53 12.85
CA ALA A 46 26.99 6.53 11.94
C ALA A 46 25.69 7.11 12.52
N ASP A 47 25.66 8.42 12.68
CA ASP A 47 24.53 9.17 13.20
C ASP A 47 23.92 10.08 12.12
N THR A 48 22.95 10.91 12.51
CA THR A 48 22.32 11.86 11.59
C THR A 48 23.26 12.97 11.12
N GLY A 49 24.31 13.30 11.89
CA GLY A 49 25.35 14.25 11.49
C GLY A 49 26.24 13.69 10.39
N TRP A 50 26.63 12.42 10.51
CA TRP A 50 27.37 11.70 9.49
C TRP A 50 26.58 11.61 8.17
N LEU A 51 25.29 11.25 8.24
CA LEU A 51 24.41 11.20 7.06
C LEU A 51 24.31 12.56 6.34
N LYS A 52 24.17 13.66 7.09
CA LYS A 52 24.16 15.02 6.51
C LYS A 52 25.47 15.38 5.83
N THR A 53 26.60 14.84 6.30
CA THR A 53 27.91 15.06 5.70
C THR A 53 28.03 14.31 4.38
N LEU A 54 27.59 13.04 4.35
CA LEU A 54 27.51 12.25 3.13
C LEU A 54 26.57 12.89 2.10
N GLU A 55 25.39 13.35 2.52
CA GLU A 55 24.42 14.05 1.67
C GLU A 55 25.05 15.28 0.99
N LYS A 56 25.68 16.16 1.77
CA LYS A 56 26.38 17.34 1.23
C LYS A 56 27.49 16.97 0.24
N LEU A 57 28.25 15.92 0.53
CA LEU A 57 29.31 15.44 -0.35
C LEU A 57 28.75 14.93 -1.68
N VAL A 58 27.66 14.15 -1.64
CA VAL A 58 27.00 13.60 -2.83
C VAL A 58 26.44 14.72 -3.70
N ILE A 59 25.72 15.68 -3.12
CA ILE A 59 25.17 16.85 -3.84
C ILE A 59 26.30 17.63 -4.52
N ALA A 60 27.36 17.96 -3.77
CA ALA A 60 28.48 18.74 -4.27
C ALA A 60 29.22 18.06 -5.42
N LYS A 61 29.35 16.72 -5.39
CA LYS A 61 30.08 15.98 -6.42
C LYS A 61 29.23 15.59 -7.62
N LEU A 62 27.90 15.47 -7.46
CA LEU A 62 26.96 15.24 -8.56
C LEU A 62 26.51 16.54 -9.26
N TYR A 63 26.95 17.70 -8.78
CA TYR A 63 26.47 19.01 -9.24
C TYR A 63 24.93 19.09 -9.21
N PHE A 64 24.33 18.43 -8.20
CA PHE A 64 22.89 18.44 -8.06
C PHE A 64 22.45 19.85 -7.63
N PRO A 65 21.39 20.43 -8.24
CA PRO A 65 20.97 21.79 -7.90
C PRO A 65 20.55 21.87 -6.43
N GLU A 66 21.08 22.82 -5.66
CA GLU A 66 20.70 23.00 -4.25
C GLU A 66 19.21 23.35 -4.13
N GLU A 67 18.67 24.05 -5.13
CA GLU A 67 17.25 24.41 -5.22
C GLU A 67 16.33 23.20 -5.34
N ALA A 68 16.85 22.05 -5.80
CA ALA A 68 16.09 20.80 -5.86
C ALA A 68 15.96 20.09 -4.51
N MET A 69 16.69 20.55 -3.48
CA MET A 69 16.59 20.06 -2.11
C MET A 69 15.67 20.94 -1.24
N ASP A 70 15.15 22.04 -1.78
CA ASP A 70 14.15 22.88 -1.10
C ASP A 70 12.80 22.18 -1.08
N THR A 71 12.31 21.83 0.11
CA THR A 71 11.02 21.15 0.30
C THR A 71 9.81 22.00 -0.08
N THR A 72 10.00 23.30 -0.34
CA THR A 72 8.95 24.22 -0.80
C THR A 72 8.88 24.35 -2.33
N ILE A 73 9.84 23.77 -3.06
CA ILE A 73 9.93 23.87 -4.53
C ILE A 73 9.72 22.50 -5.16
N VAL A 74 8.76 22.40 -6.08
CA VAL A 74 8.55 21.20 -6.89
C VAL A 74 9.54 21.19 -8.05
N SER A 75 10.59 20.36 -7.95
CA SER A 75 11.59 20.19 -9.00
C SER A 75 11.20 19.10 -10.00
N VAL A 76 11.28 19.40 -11.30
CA VAL A 76 10.97 18.45 -12.38
C VAL A 76 12.26 17.88 -12.95
N VAL A 77 12.57 16.62 -12.60
CA VAL A 77 13.74 15.91 -13.14
C VAL A 77 13.33 15.16 -14.41
N LYS A 78 13.85 15.60 -15.56
CA LYS A 78 13.65 14.91 -16.84
C LYS A 78 14.82 13.97 -17.12
N CYS A 79 14.63 12.68 -16.84
CA CYS A 79 15.59 11.66 -17.23
C CYS A 79 15.45 11.37 -18.74
N SER A 80 16.56 11.44 -19.48
CA SER A 80 16.59 11.15 -20.91
C SER A 80 17.64 10.08 -21.20
N LEU A 81 17.21 8.99 -21.83
CA LEU A 81 18.08 7.87 -22.16
C LEU A 81 18.85 8.21 -23.44
N THR A 82 20.10 8.66 -23.30
CA THR A 82 21.02 8.83 -24.42
C THR A 82 21.57 7.46 -24.80
N ARG A 83 21.07 6.90 -25.91
CA ARG A 83 21.64 5.67 -26.47
C ARG A 83 23.09 5.94 -26.88
N LYS A 84 24.04 5.13 -26.41
CA LYS A 84 25.42 5.12 -26.95
C LYS A 84 25.35 5.05 -28.48
N ALA A 85 26.03 5.97 -29.15
CA ALA A 85 26.25 5.87 -30.58
C ALA A 85 26.92 4.52 -30.86
N LYS A 86 26.24 3.62 -31.58
CA LYS A 86 26.87 2.38 -32.05
C LYS A 86 28.06 2.78 -32.92
N VAL A 87 29.25 2.41 -32.49
CA VAL A 87 30.42 2.35 -33.36
C VAL A 87 30.07 1.36 -34.46
N ILE A 88 29.83 1.86 -35.66
CA ILE A 88 29.65 1.04 -36.85
C ILE A 88 31.06 0.56 -37.21
N GLN A 89 31.41 -0.65 -36.80
CA GLN A 89 32.47 -1.40 -37.48
C GLN A 89 31.90 -1.83 -38.83
N GLU A 90 32.42 -1.23 -39.89
CA GLU A 90 32.21 -1.65 -41.27
C GLU A 90 32.91 -2.99 -41.49
N ASP A 91 32.21 -4.10 -41.23
CA ASP A 91 32.53 -5.36 -41.87
C ASP A 91 31.61 -5.55 -43.07
N SER A 92 32.14 -5.17 -44.24
CA SER A 92 31.48 -5.29 -45.53
C SER A 92 31.46 -6.75 -45.99
N ALA A 93 30.40 -7.48 -45.63
CA ALA A 93 29.98 -8.68 -46.36
C ALA A 93 28.60 -8.42 -46.98
N LYS A 94 28.61 -8.09 -48.29
CA LYS A 94 27.41 -7.88 -49.11
C LYS A 94 26.52 -9.13 -49.08
N LYS A 95 25.37 -9.03 -48.41
CA LYS A 95 24.17 -9.82 -48.72
C LYS A 95 23.09 -8.86 -49.18
N ASP A 96 22.74 -8.96 -50.46
CA ASP A 96 21.59 -8.29 -51.07
C ASP A 96 20.30 -8.73 -50.38
N ASN A 97 19.92 -8.03 -49.32
CA ASN A 97 18.54 -8.00 -48.86
C ASN A 97 17.87 -6.80 -49.51
N LYS A 98 17.07 -7.08 -50.55
CA LYS A 98 16.01 -6.18 -51.02
C LYS A 98 15.18 -5.76 -49.81
N LYS A 99 15.44 -4.58 -49.26
CA LYS A 99 14.48 -3.87 -48.41
C LYS A 99 13.24 -3.67 -49.27
N LYS A 100 12.18 -4.43 -48.98
CA LYS A 100 10.83 -4.00 -49.35
C LYS A 100 10.56 -2.74 -48.53
N GLU A 101 10.74 -1.59 -49.15
CA GLU A 101 10.17 -0.35 -48.64
C GLU A 101 8.67 -0.60 -48.40
N ALA A 102 8.22 -0.30 -47.19
CA ALA A 102 6.80 -0.28 -46.89
C ALA A 102 6.16 0.76 -47.82
N VAL A 103 5.30 0.28 -48.72
CA VAL A 103 4.49 1.14 -49.58
C VAL A 103 3.74 2.12 -48.67
N PRO A 104 3.79 3.44 -48.92
CA PRO A 104 3.02 4.40 -48.15
C PRO A 104 1.54 4.01 -48.27
N ASP A 105 0.81 3.96 -47.14
CA ASP A 105 -0.64 3.75 -47.13
C ASP A 105 -1.28 4.77 -48.06
N ASP A 106 -1.68 4.30 -49.24
CA ASP A 106 -2.36 5.09 -50.24
C ASP A 106 -3.77 5.38 -49.66
N LEU A 107 -4.05 6.63 -49.31
CA LEU A 107 -5.30 7.07 -48.64
C LEU A 107 -6.57 6.59 -49.36
N ILE A 108 -6.46 6.28 -50.65
CA ILE A 108 -7.53 5.80 -51.54
C ILE A 108 -7.67 4.26 -51.51
N ASN A 109 -6.61 3.53 -51.13
CA ASN A 109 -6.54 2.07 -51.06
C ASN A 109 -6.32 1.55 -49.63
N SER A 110 -6.87 2.24 -48.62
CA SER A 110 -6.73 1.81 -47.23
C SER A 110 -7.24 0.38 -47.05
N PHE A 111 -6.38 -0.49 -46.52
CA PHE A 111 -6.71 -1.88 -46.16
C PHE A 111 -7.93 -1.97 -45.23
N PHE A 112 -8.22 -0.91 -44.47
CA PHE A 112 -9.29 -0.88 -43.45
C PHE A 112 -10.65 -0.38 -43.98
N ILE A 113 -10.77 0.03 -45.24
CA ILE A 113 -11.98 0.73 -45.72
C ILE A 113 -13.25 -0.13 -45.61
N GLN A 114 -13.14 -1.44 -45.82
CA GLN A 114 -14.29 -2.35 -45.73
C GLN A 114 -14.72 -2.55 -44.28
N GLU A 115 -13.77 -2.68 -43.37
CA GLU A 115 -13.97 -2.81 -41.93
C GLU A 115 -14.57 -1.53 -41.34
N LEU A 116 -14.06 -0.36 -41.75
CA LEU A 116 -14.61 0.94 -41.35
C LEU A 116 -16.06 1.12 -41.82
N ARG A 117 -16.40 0.68 -43.04
CA ARG A 117 -17.80 0.70 -43.52
C ARG A 117 -18.70 -0.21 -42.70
N LYS A 118 -18.23 -1.40 -42.30
CA LYS A 118 -18.98 -2.30 -41.40
C LYS A 118 -19.21 -1.64 -40.04
N LEU A 119 -18.19 -1.00 -39.47
CA LEU A 119 -18.30 -0.27 -38.21
C LEU A 119 -19.26 0.92 -38.30
N ASP A 120 -19.24 1.69 -39.39
CA ASP A 120 -20.19 2.80 -39.63
C ASP A 120 -21.63 2.30 -39.74
N ALA A 121 -21.87 1.22 -40.50
CA ALA A 121 -23.20 0.63 -40.62
C ALA A 121 -23.74 0.12 -39.27
N GLU A 122 -22.90 -0.57 -38.50
CA GLU A 122 -23.23 -1.07 -37.16
C GLU A 122 -23.52 0.09 -36.19
N TRP A 123 -22.69 1.14 -36.20
CA TRP A 123 -22.86 2.33 -35.36
C TRP A 123 -24.18 3.04 -35.64
N ARG A 124 -24.54 3.25 -36.91
CA ARG A 124 -25.79 3.91 -37.31
C ARG A 124 -27.04 3.15 -36.89
N GLN A 125 -26.94 1.83 -36.69
CA GLN A 125 -28.02 1.00 -36.19
C GLN A 125 -28.11 0.99 -34.65
N GLY A 126 -27.30 1.79 -33.95
CA GLY A 126 -27.18 1.77 -32.49
C GLY A 126 -26.41 0.54 -31.95
N GLY A 127 -25.81 -0.24 -32.85
CA GLY A 127 -25.04 -1.43 -32.56
C GLY A 127 -23.63 -1.13 -32.06
N GLY A 128 -22.77 -2.15 -32.06
CA GLY A 128 -21.39 -2.06 -31.59
C GLY A 128 -21.23 -2.36 -30.09
N GLY A 129 -20.13 -3.05 -29.76
CA GLY A 129 -19.81 -3.44 -28.38
C GLY A 129 -19.46 -2.25 -27.49
N ALA A 130 -19.53 -2.46 -26.17
CA ALA A 130 -19.30 -1.41 -25.16
C ALA A 130 -17.96 -0.67 -25.35
N GLY A 131 -16.86 -1.40 -25.58
CA GLY A 131 -15.56 -0.79 -25.82
C GLY A 131 -15.51 0.09 -27.07
N PHE A 132 -16.12 -0.33 -28.18
CA PHE A 132 -16.19 0.51 -29.38
C PHE A 132 -16.98 1.80 -29.13
N LYS A 133 -18.12 1.69 -28.45
CA LYS A 133 -18.92 2.86 -28.05
C LYS A 133 -18.13 3.79 -27.14
N GLU A 134 -17.43 3.25 -26.15
CA GLU A 134 -16.57 4.01 -25.25
C GLU A 134 -15.46 4.74 -26.01
N PHE A 135 -14.79 4.08 -26.96
CA PHE A 135 -13.76 4.70 -27.79
C PHE A 135 -14.29 5.88 -28.62
N ILE A 136 -15.40 5.67 -29.35
CA ILE A 136 -15.99 6.70 -30.22
C ILE A 136 -16.52 7.88 -29.40
N MET A 137 -17.15 7.62 -28.24
CA MET A 137 -17.71 8.65 -27.37
C MET A 137 -16.67 9.30 -26.44
N ALA A 138 -15.43 8.80 -26.40
CA ALA A 138 -14.40 9.34 -25.50
C ALA A 138 -14.15 10.84 -25.74
N ILE A 139 -14.20 11.28 -27.00
CA ILE A 139 -13.96 12.68 -27.40
C ILE A 139 -15.16 13.61 -27.13
N THR A 140 -16.36 13.07 -26.90
CA THR A 140 -17.58 13.88 -26.68
C THR A 140 -17.83 14.14 -25.19
N ARG A 141 -17.01 13.61 -24.30
CA ARG A 141 -17.13 13.82 -22.85
C ARG A 141 -16.36 15.08 -22.45
N ASP A 142 -17.08 16.18 -22.30
CA ASP A 142 -16.54 17.51 -21.97
C ASP A 142 -15.82 17.59 -20.61
N ASN A 143 -15.88 16.52 -19.81
CA ASN A 143 -15.39 16.51 -18.44
C ASN A 143 -14.91 15.11 -18.02
N GLN A 144 -13.88 14.57 -18.68
CA GLN A 144 -13.13 13.47 -18.05
C GLN A 144 -12.40 14.04 -16.84
N GLN A 145 -12.89 13.72 -15.63
CA GLN A 145 -12.16 13.97 -14.40
C GLN A 145 -10.84 13.21 -14.47
N ARG A 146 -9.79 13.91 -14.91
CA ARG A 146 -8.43 13.41 -14.88
C ARG A 146 -7.94 13.55 -13.45
N LEU A 147 -7.66 12.43 -12.82
CA LEU A 147 -6.99 12.41 -11.53
C LEU A 147 -5.48 12.44 -11.77
N ASP A 148 -4.81 13.50 -11.31
CA ASP A 148 -3.35 13.50 -11.27
C ASP A 148 -2.90 12.71 -10.04
N ILE A 149 -2.32 11.53 -10.26
CA ILE A 149 -1.82 10.63 -9.20
C ILE A 149 -0.69 11.22 -8.35
N ARG A 150 -0.27 12.46 -8.62
CA ARG A 150 0.73 13.20 -7.83
C ARG A 150 0.12 14.17 -6.82
N THR A 151 -1.18 14.43 -6.88
CA THR A 151 -1.88 15.19 -5.84
C THR A 151 -2.14 14.29 -4.64
N GLU A 152 -2.45 14.88 -3.48
CA GLU A 152 -2.85 14.14 -2.27
C GLU A 152 -4.02 13.20 -2.56
N GLU A 153 -5.10 13.73 -3.17
CA GLU A 153 -6.27 12.97 -3.63
C GLU A 153 -5.89 11.84 -4.60
N GLY A 154 -4.91 12.08 -5.49
CA GLY A 154 -4.44 11.10 -6.46
C GLY A 154 -3.59 9.99 -5.84
N LEU A 155 -2.79 10.31 -4.83
CA LEU A 155 -2.00 9.36 -4.06
C LEU A 155 -2.90 8.50 -3.18
N ASP A 156 -3.90 9.09 -2.51
CA ASP A 156 -4.90 8.36 -1.72
C ASP A 156 -5.64 7.34 -2.59
N PHE A 157 -6.10 7.77 -3.78
CA PHE A 157 -6.69 6.87 -4.75
C PHE A 157 -5.71 5.75 -5.14
N ALA A 158 -4.46 6.08 -5.47
CA ALA A 158 -3.49 5.08 -5.89
C ALA A 158 -3.19 4.06 -4.78
N PHE A 159 -3.05 4.50 -3.52
CA PHE A 159 -2.86 3.62 -2.38
C PHE A 159 -4.08 2.73 -2.11
N GLU A 160 -5.29 3.28 -2.22
CA GLU A 160 -6.54 2.49 -2.13
C GLU A 160 -6.55 1.37 -3.18
N LYS A 161 -6.17 1.70 -4.43
CA LYS A 161 -6.10 0.73 -5.55
C LYS A 161 -4.90 -0.22 -5.49
N LEU A 162 -3.99 -0.03 -4.53
CA LEU A 162 -2.86 -0.92 -4.27
C LEU A 162 -3.02 -1.71 -2.97
N LEU A 163 -4.15 -1.57 -2.27
CA LEU A 163 -4.45 -2.40 -1.12
C LEU A 163 -4.40 -3.89 -1.50
N PRO A 164 -4.02 -4.79 -0.58
CA PRO A 164 -3.92 -6.23 -0.86
C PRO A 164 -5.24 -6.89 -1.29
N THR A 165 -6.37 -6.20 -1.14
CA THR A 165 -7.68 -6.62 -1.64
C THR A 165 -7.88 -6.43 -3.15
N GLN A 166 -7.03 -5.64 -3.81
CA GLN A 166 -7.23 -5.18 -5.19
C GLN A 166 -6.59 -6.08 -6.27
N PRO A 167 -5.37 -6.63 -6.08
CA PRO A 167 -4.75 -7.45 -7.12
C PRO A 167 -5.54 -8.72 -7.44
N PRO A 168 -5.52 -9.20 -8.71
CA PRO A 168 -6.04 -10.52 -9.04
C PRO A 168 -5.36 -11.64 -8.24
N ALA A 169 -6.04 -12.78 -8.10
CA ALA A 169 -5.47 -13.97 -7.46
C ALA A 169 -4.33 -14.61 -8.26
N GLY A 170 -4.28 -14.38 -9.58
CA GLY A 170 -3.19 -14.84 -10.45
C GLY A 170 -2.17 -13.74 -10.67
N SER A 171 -0.90 -14.04 -10.40
CA SER A 171 0.26 -13.19 -10.75
C SER A 171 1.28 -14.01 -11.53
N TRP A 172 2.02 -13.36 -12.42
CA TRP A 172 3.08 -14.03 -13.17
C TRP A 172 4.20 -14.45 -12.21
N PRO A 173 4.73 -15.67 -12.33
CA PRO A 173 5.77 -16.15 -11.42
C PRO A 173 7.12 -15.50 -11.78
N SER A 174 7.30 -14.24 -11.37
CA SER A 174 8.48 -13.40 -11.60
C SER A 174 9.35 -13.34 -10.35
N LYS A 175 10.68 -13.21 -10.52
CA LYS A 175 11.61 -12.93 -9.42
C LYS A 175 11.42 -11.52 -8.83
N TYR A 176 10.94 -10.59 -9.66
CA TYR A 176 10.80 -9.18 -9.29
C TYR A 176 9.33 -8.78 -9.30
N PRO A 177 8.87 -8.02 -8.28
CA PRO A 177 7.52 -7.47 -8.27
C PRO A 177 7.36 -6.42 -9.36
N LEU A 178 6.10 -6.16 -9.74
CA LEU A 178 5.76 -5.04 -10.61
C LEU A 178 6.12 -3.70 -9.95
N ALA A 179 6.53 -2.74 -10.77
CA ALA A 179 6.64 -1.36 -10.31
C ALA A 179 5.26 -0.81 -9.91
N PHE A 180 5.23 0.18 -9.01
CA PHE A 180 4.00 0.80 -8.50
C PHE A 180 2.94 1.09 -9.59
N SER A 181 3.34 1.79 -10.65
CA SER A 181 2.44 2.17 -11.74
C SER A 181 1.98 0.99 -12.59
N GLN A 182 2.80 -0.07 -12.69
CA GLN A 182 2.42 -1.30 -13.37
C GLN A 182 1.39 -2.07 -12.54
N GLN A 183 1.63 -2.23 -11.24
CA GLN A 183 0.69 -2.91 -10.34
C GLN A 183 -0.65 -2.16 -10.29
N LEU A 184 -0.62 -0.83 -10.16
CA LEU A 184 -1.81 0.00 -10.19
C LEU A 184 -2.62 -0.23 -11.48
N ALA A 185 -1.93 -0.28 -12.62
CA ALA A 185 -2.57 -0.56 -13.90
C ALA A 185 -3.14 -1.98 -13.98
N VAL A 186 -2.45 -3.01 -13.49
CA VAL A 186 -2.98 -4.39 -13.44
C VAL A 186 -4.23 -4.45 -12.56
N ASN A 187 -4.20 -3.86 -11.38
CA ASN A 187 -5.33 -3.84 -10.45
C ASN A 187 -6.53 -3.13 -11.08
N GLU A 188 -6.33 -1.96 -11.68
CA GLU A 188 -7.41 -1.22 -12.32
C GLU A 188 -7.97 -1.92 -13.57
N ILE A 189 -7.12 -2.54 -14.40
CA ILE A 189 -7.57 -3.38 -15.52
C ILE A 189 -8.45 -4.51 -14.99
N TRP A 190 -8.02 -5.18 -13.92
CA TRP A 190 -8.75 -6.31 -13.36
C TRP A 190 -10.09 -5.87 -12.79
N THR A 191 -10.10 -4.88 -11.89
CA THR A 191 -11.31 -4.36 -11.24
C THR A 191 -12.33 -3.84 -12.24
N ARG A 192 -11.91 -3.14 -13.31
CA ARG A 192 -12.83 -2.54 -14.28
C ARG A 192 -13.28 -3.49 -15.38
N ASN A 193 -12.43 -4.42 -15.82
CA ASN A 193 -12.64 -5.17 -17.05
C ASN A 193 -12.66 -6.70 -16.90
N HIS A 194 -12.54 -7.24 -15.68
CA HIS A 194 -12.65 -8.69 -15.47
C HIS A 194 -14.06 -9.22 -15.75
N THR A 195 -15.10 -8.53 -15.29
CA THR A 195 -16.49 -8.94 -15.46
C THR A 195 -17.27 -8.13 -16.49
N GLU A 196 -16.78 -6.94 -16.84
CA GLU A 196 -17.49 -5.98 -17.70
C GLU A 196 -16.68 -5.64 -18.96
N PRO A 197 -17.30 -5.58 -20.14
CA PRO A 197 -16.62 -5.15 -21.35
C PRO A 197 -16.29 -3.66 -21.28
N GLY A 198 -15.09 -3.26 -21.69
CA GLY A 198 -14.69 -1.86 -21.72
C GLY A 198 -13.29 -1.67 -22.27
N ILE A 199 -12.80 -0.43 -22.23
CA ILE A 199 -11.44 -0.08 -22.61
C ILE A 199 -10.66 0.42 -21.40
N PHE A 200 -9.45 -0.12 -21.25
CA PHE A 200 -8.44 0.45 -20.36
C PHE A 200 -7.19 0.80 -21.16
N ALA A 201 -6.74 2.04 -21.06
CA ALA A 201 -5.57 2.53 -21.76
C ALA A 201 -4.38 2.66 -20.80
N VAL A 202 -3.30 1.93 -21.06
CA VAL A 202 -2.02 2.08 -20.35
C VAL A 202 -1.06 2.84 -21.24
N ASN A 203 -0.64 4.02 -20.79
CA ASN A 203 0.47 4.73 -21.42
C ASN A 203 1.79 4.32 -20.77
N GLY A 204 2.76 3.91 -21.57
CA GLY A 204 4.09 3.55 -21.10
C GLY A 204 5.15 3.96 -22.12
N PRO A 205 6.07 4.88 -21.78
CA PRO A 205 7.25 5.17 -22.61
C PRO A 205 8.06 3.91 -23.00
N PRO A 206 8.98 4.00 -23.98
CA PRO A 206 9.89 2.89 -24.28
C PRO A 206 10.68 2.46 -23.04
N GLY A 207 10.75 1.14 -22.78
CA GLY A 207 11.48 0.58 -21.64
C GLY A 207 10.69 0.47 -20.33
N THR A 208 9.44 0.94 -20.22
CA THR A 208 8.67 0.90 -18.96
C THR A 208 7.98 -0.44 -18.65
N GLY A 209 8.48 -1.55 -19.20
CA GLY A 209 7.99 -2.89 -18.87
C GLY A 209 6.52 -3.18 -19.24
N LYS A 210 6.00 -2.64 -20.36
CA LYS A 210 4.63 -2.94 -20.82
C LYS A 210 4.36 -4.43 -21.00
N THR A 211 5.35 -5.17 -21.50
CA THR A 211 5.26 -6.64 -21.62
C THR A 211 5.22 -7.31 -20.25
N THR A 212 5.91 -6.76 -19.24
CA THR A 212 5.87 -7.25 -17.86
C THR A 212 4.47 -7.10 -17.27
N LEU A 213 3.84 -5.93 -17.42
CA LEU A 213 2.44 -5.73 -17.03
C LEU A 213 1.51 -6.73 -17.71
N LEU A 214 1.70 -6.97 -19.01
CA LEU A 214 0.87 -7.91 -19.77
C LEU A 214 0.97 -9.34 -19.25
N ARG A 215 2.13 -9.76 -18.74
CA ARG A 215 2.33 -11.09 -18.14
C ARG A 215 1.39 -11.32 -16.95
N ASP A 216 1.30 -10.36 -16.05
CA ASP A 216 0.40 -10.45 -14.89
C ASP A 216 -1.08 -10.46 -15.30
N VAL A 217 -1.46 -9.68 -16.33
CA VAL A 217 -2.83 -9.75 -16.88
C VAL A 217 -3.12 -11.14 -17.45
N VAL A 218 -2.18 -11.75 -18.18
CA VAL A 218 -2.32 -13.12 -18.71
C VAL A 218 -2.46 -14.12 -17.56
N ALA A 219 -1.62 -14.02 -16.53
CA ALA A 219 -1.68 -14.90 -15.36
C ALA A 219 -3.04 -14.79 -14.65
N ALA A 220 -3.54 -13.57 -14.43
CA ALA A 220 -4.84 -13.32 -13.84
C ALA A 220 -5.98 -14.00 -14.61
N VAL A 221 -6.03 -13.83 -15.94
CA VAL A 221 -7.05 -14.44 -16.81
C VAL A 221 -6.96 -15.97 -16.80
N VAL A 222 -5.74 -16.53 -16.83
CA VAL A 222 -5.52 -17.98 -16.81
C VAL A 222 -5.96 -18.58 -15.46
N THR A 223 -5.61 -17.94 -14.34
CA THR A 223 -5.99 -18.38 -12.99
C THR A 223 -7.49 -18.28 -12.76
N ASP A 224 -8.15 -17.20 -13.19
CA ASP A 224 -9.60 -17.07 -13.13
C ASP A 224 -10.31 -18.15 -13.96
N ARG A 225 -9.81 -18.43 -15.17
CA ARG A 225 -10.33 -19.52 -16.00
C ARG A 225 -10.18 -20.88 -15.31
N ALA A 226 -9.04 -21.14 -14.66
CA ALA A 226 -8.80 -22.36 -13.91
C ALA A 226 -9.78 -22.50 -12.74
N SER A 227 -10.01 -21.42 -11.97
CA SER A 227 -11.00 -21.37 -10.90
C SER A 227 -12.41 -21.74 -11.39
N LYS A 228 -12.82 -21.19 -12.55
CA LYS A 228 -14.10 -21.55 -13.18
C LYS A 228 -14.12 -23.03 -13.58
N LEU A 229 -13.07 -23.56 -14.19
CA LEU A 229 -13.01 -24.98 -14.57
C LEU A 229 -13.10 -25.91 -13.35
N VAL A 230 -12.40 -25.60 -12.26
CA VAL A 230 -12.48 -26.35 -11.01
C VAL A 230 -13.90 -26.32 -10.45
N LYS A 231 -14.51 -25.13 -10.39
CA LYS A 231 -15.88 -24.93 -9.87
C LYS A 231 -16.94 -25.73 -10.66
N PHE A 232 -16.84 -25.75 -11.99
CA PHE A 232 -17.86 -26.38 -12.84
C PHE A 232 -17.58 -27.87 -13.13
N GLY A 233 -16.33 -28.34 -13.04
CA GLY A 233 -15.95 -29.70 -13.40
C GLY A 233 -16.45 -30.07 -14.79
N ASP A 234 -17.07 -31.24 -14.94
CA ASP A 234 -17.62 -31.69 -16.23
C ASP A 234 -18.72 -30.77 -16.79
N SER A 235 -19.46 -30.06 -15.92
CA SER A 235 -20.50 -29.11 -16.36
C SER A 235 -19.95 -27.86 -17.07
N ALA A 236 -18.62 -27.68 -17.05
CA ALA A 236 -17.91 -26.71 -17.88
C ALA A 236 -18.13 -26.93 -19.38
N PHE A 237 -18.46 -28.17 -19.78
CA PHE A 237 -18.67 -28.56 -21.16
C PHE A 237 -20.13 -28.98 -21.37
N LYS A 238 -20.80 -28.34 -22.33
CA LYS A 238 -22.16 -28.68 -22.73
C LYS A 238 -22.16 -29.88 -23.67
N ALA A 239 -23.36 -30.33 -24.05
CA ALA A 239 -23.53 -31.38 -25.05
C ALA A 239 -22.76 -31.09 -26.35
N LYS A 240 -22.33 -32.17 -27.01
CA LYS A 240 -21.62 -32.11 -28.27
C LYS A 240 -22.47 -31.39 -29.32
N ASP A 241 -21.86 -30.45 -30.00
CA ASP A 241 -22.44 -29.65 -31.07
C ASP A 241 -21.51 -29.69 -32.30
N SER A 242 -21.93 -29.06 -33.40
CA SER A 242 -21.19 -29.02 -34.65
C SER A 242 -21.12 -27.61 -35.23
N LEU A 243 -19.91 -27.14 -35.49
CA LEU A 243 -19.66 -25.87 -36.16
C LEU A 243 -19.43 -26.13 -37.65
N LYS A 244 -20.22 -25.49 -38.52
CA LYS A 244 -19.93 -25.46 -39.95
C LYS A 244 -18.86 -24.40 -40.24
N TYR A 245 -17.73 -24.82 -40.76
CA TYR A 245 -16.64 -23.95 -41.20
C TYR A 245 -16.26 -24.34 -42.63
N ASP A 246 -16.49 -23.44 -43.58
CA ASP A 246 -16.50 -23.73 -45.02
C ASP A 246 -17.38 -24.97 -45.32
N ASP A 247 -16.83 -25.96 -46.03
CA ASP A 247 -17.50 -27.23 -46.35
C ASP A 247 -17.24 -28.33 -45.30
N ARG A 248 -16.69 -27.98 -44.14
CA ARG A 248 -16.37 -28.92 -43.06
C ARG A 248 -17.30 -28.75 -41.88
N LEU A 249 -17.75 -29.88 -41.33
CA LEU A 249 -18.47 -29.93 -40.08
C LEU A 249 -17.50 -30.33 -38.96
N ILE A 250 -17.26 -29.42 -38.02
CA ILE A 250 -16.30 -29.61 -36.93
C ILE A 250 -17.08 -29.91 -35.63
N PRO A 251 -17.00 -31.14 -35.08
CA PRO A 251 -17.64 -31.44 -33.81
C PRO A 251 -16.89 -30.77 -32.66
N TYR A 252 -17.62 -30.18 -31.71
CA TYR A 252 -17.06 -29.54 -30.53
C TYR A 252 -17.99 -29.71 -29.32
N TYR A 253 -17.49 -29.44 -28.12
CA TYR A 253 -18.31 -29.33 -26.92
C TYR A 253 -18.38 -27.85 -26.56
N SER A 254 -19.58 -27.27 -26.59
CA SER A 254 -19.76 -25.84 -26.28
C SER A 254 -19.39 -25.58 -24.82
N LEU A 255 -18.70 -24.48 -24.55
CA LEU A 255 -18.30 -24.13 -23.19
C LEU A 255 -19.49 -23.57 -22.40
N HIS A 256 -19.47 -23.76 -21.08
CA HIS A 256 -20.35 -23.04 -20.17
C HIS A 256 -20.15 -21.52 -20.34
N PRO A 257 -21.21 -20.67 -20.34
CA PRO A 257 -21.06 -19.24 -20.62
C PRO A 257 -20.10 -18.51 -19.68
N SER A 258 -19.92 -18.97 -18.45
CA SER A 258 -18.94 -18.40 -17.50
C SER A 258 -17.48 -18.52 -17.94
N LEU A 259 -17.18 -19.47 -18.85
CA LEU A 259 -15.86 -19.66 -19.45
C LEU A 259 -15.69 -18.84 -20.73
N ALA A 260 -16.76 -18.22 -21.24
CA ALA A 260 -16.65 -17.20 -22.27
C ALA A 260 -15.96 -15.97 -21.67
N GLY A 261 -15.14 -15.28 -22.47
CA GLY A 261 -14.38 -14.09 -22.03
C GLY A 261 -12.97 -14.37 -21.52
N SER A 262 -12.57 -15.62 -21.26
CA SER A 262 -11.18 -15.95 -20.88
C SER A 262 -10.21 -16.07 -22.07
N ALA A 263 -10.67 -15.76 -23.29
CA ALA A 263 -9.81 -15.78 -24.48
C ALA A 263 -8.99 -14.49 -24.55
N ILE A 264 -7.68 -14.64 -24.75
CA ILE A 264 -6.76 -13.51 -24.86
C ILE A 264 -6.35 -13.36 -26.33
N VAL A 265 -6.58 -12.18 -26.89
CA VAL A 265 -6.14 -11.83 -28.25
C VAL A 265 -5.21 -10.64 -28.15
N ILE A 266 -3.98 -10.83 -28.61
CA ILE A 266 -2.97 -9.77 -28.67
C ILE A 266 -2.84 -9.33 -30.12
N ALA A 267 -3.05 -8.05 -30.37
CA ALA A 267 -2.92 -7.44 -31.68
C ALA A 267 -1.99 -6.23 -31.63
N SER A 268 -1.25 -6.00 -32.70
CA SER A 268 -0.44 -4.79 -32.89
C SER A 268 -0.38 -4.46 -34.37
N SER A 269 -0.28 -3.18 -34.71
CA SER A 269 0.06 -2.72 -36.06
C SER A 269 1.51 -3.02 -36.44
N ASN A 270 2.36 -3.36 -35.45
CA ASN A 270 3.73 -3.81 -35.67
C ASN A 270 3.83 -5.33 -35.49
N ASN A 271 3.97 -6.06 -36.59
CA ASN A 271 4.12 -7.52 -36.60
C ASN A 271 5.27 -8.00 -35.70
N GLY A 272 6.36 -7.24 -35.59
CA GLY A 272 7.48 -7.59 -34.72
C GLY A 272 7.13 -7.54 -33.23
N ALA A 273 6.23 -6.65 -32.81
CA ALA A 273 5.81 -6.56 -31.42
C ALA A 273 4.96 -7.77 -31.01
N VAL A 274 4.02 -8.20 -31.87
CA VAL A 274 3.22 -9.41 -31.62
C VAL A 274 4.11 -10.65 -31.62
N GLU A 275 5.07 -10.72 -32.54
CA GLU A 275 6.01 -11.84 -32.61
C GLU A 275 6.88 -11.94 -31.37
N ASN A 276 7.44 -10.82 -30.89
CA ASN A 276 8.24 -10.81 -29.66
C ASN A 276 7.42 -11.29 -28.46
N ILE A 277 6.20 -10.78 -28.25
CA ILE A 277 5.34 -11.23 -27.15
C ILE A 277 5.00 -12.73 -27.28
N SER A 278 4.65 -13.18 -28.49
CA SER A 278 4.30 -14.58 -28.76
C SER A 278 5.46 -15.55 -28.54
N LEU A 279 6.69 -15.07 -28.70
CA LEU A 279 7.90 -15.84 -28.45
C LEU A 279 8.32 -15.75 -26.98
N GLU A 280 8.28 -14.56 -26.38
CA GLU A 280 8.76 -14.30 -25.02
C GLU A 280 7.96 -15.06 -23.97
N LEU A 281 6.63 -14.94 -23.95
CA LEU A 281 5.78 -15.54 -22.92
C LEU A 281 6.04 -17.04 -22.66
N PRO A 282 6.15 -17.89 -23.70
CA PRO A 282 6.45 -19.33 -23.53
C PRO A 282 7.94 -19.66 -23.31
N GLY A 283 8.88 -18.73 -23.55
CA GLY A 283 10.33 -19.02 -23.49
C GLY A 283 10.85 -19.22 -22.08
N MET A 284 11.87 -20.07 -21.89
CA MET A 284 12.42 -20.40 -20.54
C MET A 284 12.82 -19.17 -19.73
N GLU A 285 13.39 -18.14 -20.37
CA GLU A 285 13.82 -16.90 -19.73
C GLU A 285 12.66 -16.02 -19.21
N ALA A 286 11.40 -16.39 -19.49
CA ALA A 286 10.23 -15.65 -19.02
C ALA A 286 9.89 -15.90 -17.55
N VAL A 287 10.41 -16.97 -16.97
CA VAL A 287 10.20 -17.37 -15.58
C VAL A 287 11.54 -17.74 -14.91
N PRO A 288 11.63 -17.67 -13.57
CA PRO A 288 12.73 -18.23 -12.81
C PRO A 288 12.92 -19.74 -13.03
N GLU A 289 14.16 -20.22 -12.85
CA GLU A 289 14.53 -21.62 -13.08
C GLU A 289 13.71 -22.60 -12.22
N ASP A 290 13.44 -22.25 -10.95
CA ASP A 290 12.65 -23.08 -10.04
C ASP A 290 11.20 -23.26 -10.50
N VAL A 291 10.65 -22.31 -11.26
CA VAL A 291 9.31 -22.40 -11.85
C VAL A 291 9.33 -23.33 -13.05
N SER A 292 10.32 -23.19 -13.93
CA SER A 292 10.45 -24.08 -15.10
C SER A 292 10.77 -25.53 -14.73
N ASP A 293 11.42 -25.77 -13.59
CA ASP A 293 11.71 -27.12 -13.10
C ASP A 293 10.50 -27.82 -12.48
N ARG A 294 9.55 -27.05 -11.94
CA ARG A 294 8.39 -27.57 -11.17
C ARG A 294 7.10 -27.64 -11.99
N SER A 295 7.01 -26.88 -13.07
CA SER A 295 5.79 -26.72 -13.85
C SER A 295 6.01 -27.01 -15.32
N ASP A 296 5.25 -27.97 -15.86
CA ASP A 296 5.24 -28.31 -17.28
C ASP A 296 3.83 -28.04 -17.85
N TYR A 297 3.61 -26.82 -18.37
CA TYR A 297 2.38 -26.48 -19.10
C TYR A 297 2.55 -26.75 -20.59
N PHE A 298 2.71 -28.02 -20.96
CA PHE A 298 3.02 -28.45 -22.34
C PHE A 298 4.34 -27.86 -22.88
N GLY A 299 5.37 -27.77 -22.04
CA GLY A 299 6.70 -27.24 -22.36
C GLY A 299 7.37 -27.97 -23.53
N GLY A 300 7.23 -29.29 -23.65
CA GLY A 300 7.71 -30.05 -24.81
C GLY A 300 7.05 -29.60 -26.13
N LEU A 301 5.73 -29.42 -26.14
CA LEU A 301 5.01 -28.90 -27.31
C LEU A 301 5.41 -27.46 -27.62
N ALA A 302 5.50 -26.62 -26.58
CA ALA A 302 5.93 -25.24 -26.73
C ALA A 302 7.34 -25.19 -27.34
N THR A 303 8.25 -26.07 -26.90
CA THR A 303 9.62 -26.15 -27.42
C THR A 303 9.66 -26.50 -28.90
N VAL A 304 8.84 -27.48 -29.33
CA VAL A 304 8.72 -27.85 -30.74
C VAL A 304 8.07 -26.73 -31.57
N ILE A 305 7.03 -26.07 -31.05
CA ILE A 305 6.31 -25.00 -31.74
C ILE A 305 7.19 -23.75 -31.90
N LEU A 306 7.93 -23.38 -30.86
CA LEU A 306 8.82 -22.22 -30.88
C LEU A 306 10.17 -22.51 -31.53
N ASN A 307 10.54 -23.78 -31.66
CA ASN A 307 11.88 -24.22 -32.08
C ASN A 307 13.00 -23.66 -31.18
N ARG A 308 12.75 -23.58 -29.87
CA ARG A 308 13.69 -23.19 -28.81
C ARG A 308 13.15 -23.65 -27.45
N PRO A 309 13.99 -23.78 -26.40
CA PRO A 309 13.52 -24.18 -25.07
C PRO A 309 12.37 -23.30 -24.57
N ALA A 310 11.30 -23.93 -24.07
CA ALA A 310 10.10 -23.28 -23.59
C ALA A 310 9.56 -23.94 -22.32
N TRP A 311 9.10 -23.14 -21.38
CA TRP A 311 8.57 -23.61 -20.09
C TRP A 311 7.07 -23.97 -20.16
N GLY A 312 6.33 -23.36 -21.09
CA GLY A 312 4.90 -23.61 -21.23
C GLY A 312 4.26 -23.00 -22.47
N LEU A 313 3.20 -23.62 -22.98
CA LEU A 313 2.48 -23.20 -24.17
C LEU A 313 1.43 -22.13 -23.85
N LEU A 314 1.88 -20.92 -23.50
CA LEU A 314 0.99 -19.79 -23.17
C LEU A 314 0.63 -18.91 -24.37
N ALA A 315 1.51 -18.83 -25.37
CA ALA A 315 1.29 -18.04 -26.57
C ALA A 315 1.92 -18.73 -27.79
N ALA A 316 1.42 -18.38 -28.97
CA ALA A 316 1.97 -18.85 -30.24
C ALA A 316 1.75 -17.83 -31.34
N ARG A 317 2.67 -17.82 -32.33
CA ARG A 317 2.57 -16.94 -33.50
C ARG A 317 1.50 -17.46 -34.45
N LEU A 318 0.31 -16.87 -34.43
CA LEU A 318 -0.79 -17.28 -35.30
C LEU A 318 -0.89 -16.46 -36.59
N GLY A 319 -0.81 -15.12 -36.54
CA GLY A 319 -0.64 -14.23 -37.69
C GLY A 319 -1.25 -14.68 -39.03
N ASN A 320 -0.40 -14.85 -40.06
CA ASN A 320 -0.80 -15.26 -41.41
C ASN A 320 -1.25 -16.73 -41.52
N LYS A 321 -1.83 -17.11 -42.66
CA LYS A 321 -2.37 -18.47 -42.87
C LYS A 321 -1.32 -19.59 -42.66
N SER A 322 -0.11 -19.39 -43.17
CA SER A 322 0.99 -20.36 -43.05
C SER A 322 1.33 -20.64 -41.58
N ASN A 323 1.40 -19.60 -40.75
CA ASN A 323 1.69 -19.73 -39.33
C ASN A 323 0.59 -20.49 -38.59
N ARG A 324 -0.69 -20.19 -38.87
CA ARG A 324 -1.83 -20.92 -38.29
C ARG A 324 -1.81 -22.40 -38.68
N GLU A 325 -1.55 -22.70 -39.95
CA GLU A 325 -1.48 -24.07 -40.45
C GLU A 325 -0.33 -24.83 -39.81
N GLN A 326 0.86 -24.23 -39.74
CA GLN A 326 2.02 -24.82 -39.07
C GLN A 326 1.72 -25.09 -37.59
N PHE A 327 1.15 -24.11 -36.87
CA PHE A 327 0.79 -24.27 -35.47
C PHE A 327 -0.19 -25.42 -35.26
N VAL A 328 -1.29 -25.48 -36.01
CA VAL A 328 -2.29 -26.54 -35.87
C VAL A 328 -1.71 -27.90 -36.25
N ASN A 329 -0.88 -27.96 -37.30
CA ASN A 329 -0.18 -29.19 -37.71
C ASN A 329 0.76 -29.70 -36.64
N THR A 330 1.55 -28.85 -36.01
CA THR A 330 2.45 -29.26 -34.92
C THR A 330 1.68 -29.61 -33.64
N LEU A 331 0.78 -28.71 -33.21
CA LEU A 331 0.06 -28.86 -31.94
C LEU A 331 -0.87 -30.07 -31.94
N TRP A 332 -1.74 -30.17 -32.96
CA TRP A 332 -2.86 -31.11 -32.93
C TRP A 332 -2.53 -32.41 -33.64
N TRP A 333 -1.98 -32.31 -34.86
CA TRP A 333 -1.78 -33.45 -35.74
C TRP A 333 -0.44 -34.17 -35.49
N GLY A 334 0.61 -33.40 -35.21
CA GLY A 334 1.98 -33.88 -35.16
C GLY A 334 2.53 -34.28 -36.54
N ASN A 335 3.75 -34.81 -36.56
CA ASN A 335 4.36 -35.39 -37.75
C ASN A 335 5.21 -36.62 -37.39
N LEU A 336 4.53 -37.71 -37.04
CA LEU A 336 5.15 -38.99 -36.69
C LEU A 336 5.97 -39.61 -37.82
N GLN A 337 5.66 -39.28 -39.08
CA GLN A 337 6.33 -39.82 -40.27
C GLN A 337 7.76 -39.29 -40.48
N LYS A 338 8.15 -38.20 -39.80
CA LYS A 338 9.52 -37.65 -39.86
C LYS A 338 10.47 -38.22 -38.81
N SER A 339 10.01 -39.06 -37.89
CA SER A 339 10.90 -39.75 -36.97
C SER A 339 11.30 -41.10 -37.60
N GLU A 340 12.60 -41.40 -37.66
CA GLU A 340 13.15 -42.72 -38.06
C GLU A 340 12.66 -43.87 -37.15
N LYS A 341 11.84 -43.59 -36.14
CA LYS A 341 11.33 -44.48 -35.09
C LYS A 341 9.83 -44.79 -35.21
N GLY A 342 9.29 -44.77 -36.43
CA GLY A 342 7.85 -44.95 -36.71
C GLY A 342 7.25 -46.31 -36.32
N ASP A 343 8.10 -47.33 -36.11
CA ASP A 343 7.70 -48.71 -35.78
C ASP A 343 7.91 -49.09 -34.29
N GLU A 344 8.35 -48.17 -33.44
CA GLU A 344 8.50 -48.43 -32.00
C GLU A 344 7.16 -48.31 -31.25
N ALA A 345 7.00 -49.08 -30.18
CA ALA A 345 5.87 -48.94 -29.28
C ALA A 345 5.76 -47.49 -28.76
N PRO A 346 4.54 -46.95 -28.57
CA PRO A 346 4.37 -45.58 -28.09
C PRO A 346 5.04 -45.41 -26.73
N PRO A 347 5.78 -44.32 -26.48
CA PRO A 347 6.40 -44.08 -25.19
C PRO A 347 5.34 -43.93 -24.09
N GLU A 348 5.69 -44.32 -22.87
CA GLU A 348 4.85 -44.20 -21.68
C GLU A 348 4.45 -42.74 -21.39
N LYS A 349 5.25 -41.76 -21.82
CA LYS A 349 4.97 -40.33 -21.64
C LYS A 349 4.81 -39.62 -22.98
N PHE A 350 4.05 -38.53 -22.96
CA PHE A 350 3.90 -37.67 -24.12
C PHE A 350 5.24 -37.10 -24.58
N SER A 351 5.57 -37.30 -25.85
CA SER A 351 6.89 -36.96 -26.41
C SER A 351 6.75 -36.15 -27.71
N PRO A 352 6.43 -34.85 -27.63
CA PRO A 352 6.28 -33.97 -28.80
C PRO A 352 7.50 -33.95 -29.72
N GLU A 353 8.71 -34.14 -29.18
CA GLU A 353 9.98 -34.15 -29.91
C GLU A 353 10.04 -35.30 -30.93
N ARG A 354 9.30 -36.38 -30.71
CA ARG A 354 9.14 -37.50 -31.66
C ARG A 354 8.12 -37.19 -32.77
N GLY A 355 7.55 -35.99 -32.78
CA GLY A 355 6.49 -35.60 -33.69
C GLY A 355 5.09 -36.01 -33.24
N GLU A 356 4.88 -36.36 -31.96
CA GLU A 356 3.55 -36.63 -31.42
C GLU A 356 2.72 -35.33 -31.31
N GLY A 357 1.53 -35.31 -31.91
CA GLY A 357 0.53 -34.25 -31.70
C GLY A 357 -0.45 -34.59 -30.58
N LEU A 358 -1.17 -33.58 -30.06
CA LEU A 358 -2.16 -33.75 -28.98
C LEU A 358 -3.26 -34.75 -29.33
N LYS A 359 -3.72 -34.80 -30.59
CA LYS A 359 -4.75 -35.77 -31.00
C LYS A 359 -4.27 -37.21 -30.82
N TYR A 360 -3.01 -37.48 -31.17
CA TYR A 360 -2.42 -38.80 -30.98
C TYR A 360 -2.30 -39.14 -29.49
N HIS A 361 -1.78 -38.22 -28.69
CA HIS A 361 -1.66 -38.37 -27.25
C HIS A 361 -3.01 -38.64 -26.56
N LEU A 362 -4.04 -37.84 -26.84
CA LEU A 362 -5.38 -38.00 -26.26
C LEU A 362 -6.02 -39.33 -26.66
N ASN A 363 -5.74 -39.85 -27.86
CA ASN A 363 -6.21 -41.16 -28.28
C ASN A 363 -5.54 -42.31 -27.52
N LEU A 364 -4.32 -42.13 -27.01
CA LEU A 364 -3.63 -43.14 -26.19
C LEU A 364 -4.11 -43.13 -24.73
N LEU A 365 -4.68 -42.03 -24.25
CA LEU A 365 -5.26 -41.91 -22.90
C LEU A 365 -6.67 -42.48 -22.78
N ARG A 366 -7.40 -42.62 -23.90
CA ARG A 366 -8.81 -43.05 -23.90
C ARG A 366 -9.02 -44.47 -24.46
N PRO A 367 -10.09 -45.16 -24.05
CA PRO A 367 -10.51 -46.42 -24.67
C PRO A 367 -10.79 -46.25 -26.18
N PRO A 368 -10.55 -47.29 -27.02
CA PRO A 368 -10.14 -48.64 -26.64
C PRO A 368 -8.62 -48.82 -26.51
N ARG A 369 -7.81 -47.81 -26.83
CA ARG A 369 -6.34 -47.94 -26.81
C ARG A 369 -5.84 -47.96 -25.37
N LYS A 370 -6.14 -46.90 -24.59
CA LYS A 370 -5.73 -46.71 -23.19
C LYS A 370 -4.36 -47.33 -22.86
N VAL A 371 -3.34 -46.95 -23.63
CA VAL A 371 -1.95 -47.44 -23.50
C VAL A 371 -1.12 -46.49 -22.65
N ARG A 372 -1.61 -45.26 -22.42
CA ARG A 372 -0.94 -44.22 -21.67
C ARG A 372 -1.81 -43.77 -20.49
N GLU A 373 -1.17 -43.44 -19.38
CA GLU A 373 -1.82 -42.80 -18.23
C GLU A 373 -1.56 -41.28 -18.25
N PRO A 374 -2.48 -40.45 -17.72
CA PRO A 374 -2.26 -39.01 -17.63
C PRO A 374 -1.09 -38.71 -16.67
N ALA A 375 -0.26 -37.73 -17.02
CA ALA A 375 0.84 -37.30 -16.14
C ALA A 375 0.33 -36.64 -14.83
N LEU A 376 -0.88 -36.06 -14.89
CA LEU A 376 -1.60 -35.51 -13.76
C LEU A 376 -3.08 -35.81 -13.95
N THR A 377 -3.73 -36.43 -12.97
CA THR A 377 -5.17 -36.67 -13.04
C THR A 377 -5.95 -35.37 -12.80
N TRP A 378 -7.21 -35.32 -13.24
CA TRP A 378 -8.07 -34.16 -13.00
C TRP A 378 -8.22 -33.87 -11.49
N THR A 379 -8.44 -34.90 -10.67
CA THR A 379 -8.58 -34.76 -9.22
C THR A 379 -7.30 -34.19 -8.59
N GLU A 380 -6.13 -34.70 -8.96
CA GLU A 380 -4.86 -34.15 -8.47
C GLU A 380 -4.64 -32.70 -8.91
N ALA A 381 -5.01 -32.35 -10.15
CA ALA A 381 -4.92 -30.98 -10.64
C ALA A 381 -5.82 -30.02 -9.85
N VAL A 382 -7.07 -30.43 -9.58
CA VAL A 382 -8.02 -29.68 -8.74
C VAL A 382 -7.45 -29.50 -7.33
N THR A 383 -6.99 -30.57 -6.69
CA THR A 383 -6.43 -30.51 -5.33
C THR A 383 -5.21 -29.58 -5.26
N ARG A 384 -4.28 -29.66 -6.23
CA ARG A 384 -3.12 -28.76 -6.28
C ARG A 384 -3.53 -27.30 -6.45
N PHE A 385 -4.53 -27.04 -7.29
CA PHE A 385 -5.03 -25.68 -7.52
C PHE A 385 -5.73 -25.11 -6.28
N GLU A 386 -6.62 -25.87 -5.64
CA GLU A 386 -7.31 -25.45 -4.41
C GLU A 386 -6.32 -25.21 -3.26
N GLN A 387 -5.29 -26.05 -3.14
CA GLN A 387 -4.21 -25.83 -2.17
C GLN A 387 -3.46 -24.52 -2.44
N ALA A 388 -3.11 -24.25 -3.70
CA ALA A 388 -2.45 -23.00 -4.07
C ALA A 388 -3.33 -21.77 -3.78
N GLN A 389 -4.65 -21.85 -4.07
CA GLN A 389 -5.59 -20.79 -3.74
C GLN A 389 -5.73 -20.58 -2.23
N ALA A 390 -5.76 -21.66 -1.44
CA ALA A 390 -5.85 -21.55 0.02
C ALA A 390 -4.60 -20.89 0.62
N VAL A 391 -3.41 -21.20 0.10
CA VAL A 391 -2.16 -20.53 0.52
C VAL A 391 -2.19 -19.06 0.15
N GLU A 392 -2.56 -18.73 -1.09
CA GLU A 392 -2.64 -17.36 -1.57
C GLU A 392 -3.63 -16.52 -0.74
N GLU A 393 -4.83 -17.04 -0.48
CA GLU A 393 -5.85 -16.38 0.35
C GLU A 393 -5.36 -16.15 1.79
N ALA A 394 -4.66 -17.13 2.38
CA ALA A 394 -4.13 -17.00 3.74
C ALA A 394 -3.07 -15.89 3.83
N GLU A 395 -2.13 -15.84 2.87
CA GLU A 395 -1.11 -14.78 2.79
C GLU A 395 -1.76 -13.41 2.52
N ARG A 396 -2.73 -13.35 1.60
CA ARG A 396 -3.49 -12.13 1.30
C ARG A 396 -4.21 -11.62 2.54
N GLN A 397 -4.86 -12.48 3.32
CA GLN A 397 -5.59 -12.07 4.53
C GLN A 397 -4.65 -11.48 5.59
N GLN A 398 -3.42 -11.97 5.71
CA GLN A 398 -2.41 -11.36 6.59
C GLN A 398 -2.03 -9.95 6.11
N LEU A 399 -1.85 -9.76 4.80
CA LEU A 399 -1.55 -8.46 4.22
C LEU A 399 -2.72 -7.47 4.40
N VAL A 400 -3.96 -7.90 4.17
CA VAL A 400 -5.17 -7.09 4.39
C VAL A 400 -5.31 -6.67 5.86
N THR A 401 -5.06 -7.61 6.78
CA THR A 401 -5.07 -7.31 8.22
C THR A 401 -4.01 -6.27 8.56
N SER A 402 -2.81 -6.42 7.99
CA SER A 402 -1.69 -5.51 8.19
C SER A 402 -1.95 -4.12 7.60
N SER A 403 -2.59 -4.03 6.42
CA SER A 403 -2.92 -2.74 5.81
C SER A 403 -3.95 -1.95 6.63
N GLY A 404 -4.81 -2.63 7.39
CA GLY A 404 -5.75 -2.00 8.32
C GLY A 404 -5.11 -1.44 9.60
N LEU A 405 -3.85 -1.79 9.90
CA LEU A 405 -3.18 -1.35 11.12
C LEU A 405 -2.89 0.15 11.12
N THR A 406 -2.60 0.75 9.96
CA THR A 406 -2.30 2.20 9.86
C THR A 406 -3.46 3.04 10.37
N HIS A 407 -4.67 2.80 9.87
CA HIS A 407 -5.88 3.49 10.37
C HIS A 407 -6.15 3.22 11.84
N LYS A 408 -5.85 2.01 12.32
CA LYS A 408 -5.98 1.68 13.75
C LYS A 408 -4.98 2.46 14.59
N ILE A 409 -3.76 2.66 14.12
CA ILE A 409 -2.73 3.47 14.79
C ILE A 409 -3.18 4.93 14.84
N GLU A 410 -3.57 5.52 13.70
CA GLU A 410 -4.08 6.90 13.63
C GLU A 410 -5.26 7.12 14.58
N TRP A 411 -6.22 6.19 14.59
CA TRP A 411 -7.35 6.25 15.50
C TRP A 411 -6.92 6.19 16.97
N LEU A 412 -5.98 5.29 17.32
CA LEU A 412 -5.45 5.17 18.69
C LEU A 412 -4.67 6.42 19.12
N GLU A 413 -3.91 7.04 18.22
CA GLU A 413 -3.19 8.29 18.47
C GLU A 413 -4.15 9.44 18.74
N GLU A 414 -5.24 9.54 17.97
CA GLU A 414 -6.29 10.54 18.22
C GLU A 414 -6.99 10.30 19.57
N GLN A 415 -7.34 9.04 19.89
CA GLN A 415 -7.91 8.73 21.20
C GLN A 415 -6.94 9.10 22.33
N ARG A 416 -5.64 8.81 22.18
CA ARG A 416 -4.62 9.18 23.16
C ARG A 416 -4.56 10.70 23.36
N ARG A 417 -4.63 11.48 22.28
CA ARG A 417 -4.64 12.96 22.35
C ARG A 417 -5.83 13.47 23.16
N VAL A 418 -7.03 12.96 22.88
CA VAL A 418 -8.25 13.32 23.61
C VAL A 418 -8.16 12.96 25.09
N TRP A 419 -7.60 11.79 25.42
CA TRP A 419 -7.43 11.39 26.82
C TRP A 419 -6.38 12.21 27.56
N GLU A 420 -5.30 12.63 26.90
CA GLU A 420 -4.30 13.50 27.52
C GLU A 420 -4.87 14.89 27.82
N GLU A 421 -5.68 15.46 26.92
CA GLU A 421 -6.37 16.74 27.16
C GLU A 421 -7.37 16.66 28.33
N ARG A 422 -8.13 15.57 28.42
CA ARG A 422 -9.04 15.31 29.55
C ARG A 422 -8.28 15.18 30.86
N LYS A 423 -7.15 14.48 30.85
CA LYS A 423 -6.29 14.30 32.03
C LYS A 423 -5.70 15.65 32.48
N GLN A 424 -5.25 16.49 31.56
CA GLN A 424 -4.75 17.84 31.88
C GLN A 424 -5.84 18.70 32.52
N THR A 425 -7.04 18.71 31.94
CA THR A 425 -8.20 19.41 32.49
C THR A 425 -8.54 18.92 33.91
N ALA A 426 -8.60 17.60 34.11
CA ALA A 426 -8.87 17.03 35.43
C ALA A 426 -7.76 17.35 36.45
N THR A 427 -6.50 17.40 36.01
CA THR A 427 -5.37 17.76 36.87
C THR A 427 -5.48 19.22 37.33
N LEU A 428 -5.80 20.14 36.42
CA LEU A 428 -6.06 21.54 36.74
C LEU A 428 -7.22 21.70 37.74
N GLN A 429 -8.33 21.00 37.53
CA GLN A 429 -9.48 21.02 38.45
C GLN A 429 -9.12 20.49 39.84
N ILE A 430 -8.33 19.42 39.93
CA ILE A 430 -7.84 18.91 41.23
C ILE A 430 -6.95 19.94 41.93
N GLU A 431 -6.09 20.64 41.17
CA GLU A 431 -5.21 21.67 41.72
C GLU A 431 -5.99 22.91 42.20
N GLU A 432 -7.03 23.33 41.45
CA GLU A 432 -7.98 24.36 41.86
C GLU A 432 -8.72 23.96 43.15
N CYS A 433 -9.25 22.74 43.22
CA CYS A 433 -9.91 22.23 44.42
C CYS A 433 -8.96 22.18 45.63
N ARG A 434 -7.70 21.75 45.43
CA ARG A 434 -6.69 21.76 46.50
C ARG A 434 -6.38 23.17 47.00
N ASN A 435 -6.23 24.12 46.10
CA ASN A 435 -5.98 25.53 46.46
C ASN A 435 -7.18 26.13 47.21
N ALA A 436 -8.41 25.82 46.79
CA ALA A 436 -9.62 26.23 47.47
C ALA A 436 -9.71 25.64 48.89
N LEU A 437 -9.43 24.34 49.04
CA LEU A 437 -9.36 23.66 50.34
C LEU A 437 -8.30 24.28 51.26
N GLN A 438 -7.10 24.57 50.73
CA GLN A 438 -6.05 25.23 51.51
C GLN A 438 -6.49 26.62 51.98
N THR A 439 -7.12 27.40 51.10
CA THR A 439 -7.63 28.74 51.43
C THR A 439 -8.71 28.68 52.53
N LEU A 440 -9.60 27.70 52.48
CA LEU A 440 -10.62 27.48 53.52
C LEU A 440 -9.97 27.06 54.84
N SER A 441 -9.00 26.15 54.80
CA SER A 441 -8.23 25.73 55.98
C SER A 441 -7.50 26.91 56.64
N ASP A 442 -6.85 27.77 55.86
CA ASP A 442 -6.15 28.95 56.37
C ASP A 442 -7.11 29.96 57.02
N ARG A 443 -8.30 30.15 56.44
CA ARG A 443 -9.36 31.01 57.00
C ARG A 443 -9.87 30.47 58.33
N LEU A 444 -10.12 29.17 58.43
CA LEU A 444 -10.54 28.53 59.68
C LEU A 444 -9.49 28.72 60.77
N ALA A 445 -8.22 28.47 60.46
CA ALA A 445 -7.12 28.69 61.40
C ALA A 445 -7.05 30.15 61.89
N ALA A 446 -7.27 31.13 60.99
CA ALA A 446 -7.32 32.54 61.36
C ALA A 446 -8.51 32.89 62.26
N MET A 447 -9.69 32.32 62.01
CA MET A 447 -10.87 32.50 62.85
C MET A 447 -10.68 31.88 64.23
N GLU A 448 -10.12 30.67 64.32
CA GLU A 448 -9.79 30.01 65.58
C GLU A 448 -8.78 30.82 66.41
N MET A 449 -7.76 31.38 65.76
CA MET A 449 -6.77 32.24 66.42
C MET A 449 -7.43 33.52 66.97
N THR A 450 -8.30 34.16 66.18
CA THR A 450 -9.03 35.37 66.60
C THR A 450 -9.92 35.07 67.81
N LEU A 451 -10.63 33.94 67.79
CA LEU A 451 -11.46 33.49 68.90
C LEU A 451 -10.64 33.28 70.17
N THR A 452 -9.46 32.68 70.04
CA THR A 452 -8.54 32.40 71.15
C THR A 452 -8.08 33.70 71.79
N LEU A 453 -7.67 34.69 70.97
CA LEU A 453 -7.26 36.02 71.46
C LEU A 453 -8.40 36.73 72.19
N SER A 454 -9.59 36.84 71.56
CA SER A 454 -10.74 37.50 72.18
C SER A 454 -11.23 36.79 73.46
N SER A 455 -11.03 35.47 73.56
CA SER A 455 -11.31 34.74 74.80
C SER A 455 -10.31 35.07 75.91
N GLY A 456 -9.03 35.25 75.58
CA GLY A 456 -8.00 35.69 76.52
C GLY A 456 -8.25 37.12 77.02
N ASP A 457 -8.62 38.04 76.12
CA ASP A 457 -8.98 39.43 76.49
C ASP A 457 -10.16 39.45 77.47
N ARG A 458 -11.12 38.55 77.27
CA ARG A 458 -12.24 38.38 78.20
C ARG A 458 -11.79 37.88 79.56
N ASP A 459 -10.96 36.84 79.60
CA ASP A 459 -10.47 36.30 80.88
C ASP A 459 -9.72 37.38 81.66
N GLU A 460 -8.95 38.24 80.98
CA GLU A 460 -8.30 39.40 81.59
C GLU A 460 -9.32 40.44 82.10
N LEU A 461 -10.37 40.73 81.33
CA LEU A 461 -11.42 41.67 81.74
C LEU A 461 -12.24 41.13 82.92
N ASP A 462 -12.59 39.84 82.93
CA ASP A 462 -13.27 39.17 84.04
C ASP A 462 -12.39 39.22 85.31
N GLN A 463 -11.06 39.05 85.18
CA GLN A 463 -10.13 39.27 86.30
C GLN A 463 -10.14 40.72 86.80
N ARG A 464 -10.16 41.71 85.89
CA ARG A 464 -10.23 43.14 86.26
C ARG A 464 -11.54 43.48 86.98
N ILE A 465 -12.68 42.93 86.53
CA ILE A 465 -13.98 43.06 87.21
C ILE A 465 -13.90 42.46 88.61
N HIS A 466 -13.40 41.23 88.74
CA HIS A 466 -13.29 40.56 90.04
C HIS A 466 -12.35 41.29 91.02
N GLN A 467 -11.26 41.87 90.53
CA GLN A 467 -10.39 42.76 91.31
C GLN A 467 -11.12 44.05 91.73
N HIS A 468 -11.91 44.64 90.84
CA HIS A 468 -12.70 45.83 91.12
C HIS A 468 -13.80 45.58 92.17
N GLU A 469 -14.42 44.40 92.16
CA GLU A 469 -15.39 43.92 93.16
C GLU A 469 -14.77 43.77 94.55
N LYS A 470 -13.56 43.19 94.64
CA LYS A 470 -12.83 43.06 95.92
C LYS A 470 -12.54 44.41 96.57
N ASN A 471 -12.42 45.47 95.76
CA ASN A 471 -12.15 46.84 96.21
C ASN A 471 -13.42 47.66 96.48
N LYS A 472 -14.56 47.02 96.72
CA LYS A 472 -15.83 47.70 97.00
C LYS A 472 -15.71 48.61 98.25
N PRO A 473 -16.07 49.91 98.15
CA PRO A 473 -15.96 50.83 99.29
C PRO A 473 -16.93 50.44 100.41
N GLY A 474 -16.40 50.35 101.63
CA GLY A 474 -17.17 50.03 102.85
C GLY A 474 -18.06 51.19 103.33
N LEU A 475 -18.98 50.89 104.24
CA LEU A 475 -20.00 51.84 104.75
C LEU A 475 -19.39 53.16 105.29
N LEU A 476 -18.22 53.10 105.92
CA LEU A 476 -17.52 54.29 106.44
C LEU A 476 -16.97 55.20 105.34
N ALA A 477 -16.39 54.64 104.27
CA ALA A 477 -15.86 55.41 103.15
C ALA A 477 -16.96 56.15 102.36
N ASN A 478 -18.18 55.61 102.35
CA ASN A 478 -19.34 56.23 101.70
C ASN A 478 -19.96 57.37 102.52
N LEU A 479 -19.90 57.27 103.86
CA LEU A 479 -20.38 58.31 104.78
C LEU A 479 -19.50 59.58 104.74
N PHE A 480 -18.17 59.42 104.72
CA PHE A 480 -17.24 60.56 104.66
C PHE A 480 -17.15 61.23 103.28
N SER A 481 -17.57 60.56 102.21
CA SER A 481 -17.50 61.09 100.84
C SER A 481 -18.83 61.59 100.28
N LEU A 482 -19.88 61.67 101.11
CA LEU A 482 -21.25 62.01 100.69
C LEU A 482 -21.70 61.21 99.45
N GLY A 483 -21.33 59.93 99.39
CA GLY A 483 -21.68 59.02 98.29
C GLY A 483 -20.92 59.18 96.96
N ARG A 484 -19.99 60.14 96.82
CA ARG A 484 -19.25 60.35 95.55
C ARG A 484 -18.33 59.19 95.18
N ILE A 485 -17.70 58.54 96.16
CA ILE A 485 -16.82 57.38 95.94
C ILE A 485 -17.64 56.16 95.49
N SER A 486 -18.81 55.95 96.09
CA SER A 486 -19.76 54.91 95.66
C SER A 486 -20.18 55.12 94.21
N LYS A 487 -20.55 56.35 93.83
CA LYS A 487 -20.97 56.68 92.46
C LYS A 487 -19.86 56.43 91.44
N ALA A 488 -18.64 56.91 91.69
CA ALA A 488 -17.51 56.69 90.79
C ALA A 488 -17.12 55.20 90.65
N TRP A 489 -17.28 54.41 91.73
CA TRP A 489 -17.10 52.96 91.70
C TRP A 489 -18.18 52.28 90.86
N TRP A 490 -19.45 52.64 91.04
CA TRP A 490 -20.55 52.12 90.21
C TRP A 490 -20.42 52.51 88.75
N ASP A 491 -20.02 53.76 88.44
CA ASP A 491 -19.79 54.22 87.05
C ASP A 491 -18.64 53.47 86.37
N ARG A 492 -17.63 53.02 87.13
CA ARG A 492 -16.51 52.20 86.61
C ARG A 492 -16.87 50.72 86.50
N TYR A 493 -17.60 50.21 87.48
CA TYR A 493 -18.13 48.85 87.46
C TYR A 493 -19.09 48.66 86.28
N GLN A 494 -20.00 49.61 86.07
CA GLN A 494 -20.96 49.62 84.97
C GLN A 494 -20.25 49.64 83.61
N ARG A 495 -19.21 50.47 83.44
CA ARG A 495 -18.38 50.47 82.22
C ARG A 495 -17.68 49.14 81.96
N LEU A 496 -17.10 48.51 83.00
CA LEU A 496 -16.44 47.21 82.85
C LEU A 496 -17.43 46.09 82.54
N THR A 497 -18.63 46.13 83.13
CA THR A 497 -19.70 45.17 82.79
C THR A 497 -20.26 45.39 81.39
N ASP A 498 -20.42 46.64 80.94
CA ASP A 498 -20.86 46.97 79.58
C ASP A 498 -19.80 46.50 78.54
N GLU A 499 -18.51 46.70 78.84
CA GLU A 499 -17.40 46.22 78.03
C GLU A 499 -17.37 44.68 77.99
N SER A 500 -17.55 44.01 79.14
CA SER A 500 -17.68 42.56 79.21
C SER A 500 -18.85 42.06 78.37
N ASP A 501 -20.05 42.62 78.53
CA ASP A 501 -21.24 42.19 77.81
C ASP A 501 -21.11 42.42 76.30
N SER A 502 -20.45 43.51 75.89
CA SER A 502 -20.12 43.74 74.48
C SER A 502 -19.17 42.65 73.92
N LEU A 503 -18.13 42.29 74.68
CA LEU A 503 -17.18 41.25 74.29
C LEU A 503 -17.83 39.86 74.32
N ARG A 504 -18.80 39.60 75.21
CA ARG A 504 -19.62 38.38 75.20
C ARG A 504 -20.44 38.27 73.93
N ALA A 505 -21.06 39.36 73.50
CA ALA A 505 -21.83 39.38 72.25
C ALA A 505 -20.92 39.09 71.05
N THR A 506 -19.76 39.74 70.98
CA THR A 506 -18.76 39.51 69.92
C THR A 506 -18.24 38.07 69.91
N LEU A 507 -17.89 37.50 71.07
CA LEU A 507 -17.44 36.10 71.16
C LEU A 507 -18.53 35.10 70.77
N THR A 508 -19.78 35.38 71.13
CA THR A 508 -20.92 34.52 70.74
C THR A 508 -21.11 34.55 69.23
N GLN A 509 -21.02 35.72 68.62
CA GLN A 509 -21.08 35.88 67.16
C GLN A 509 -19.91 35.17 66.46
N GLN A 510 -18.67 35.39 66.91
CA GLN A 510 -17.50 34.74 66.32
C GLN A 510 -17.54 33.20 66.46
N ARG A 511 -18.07 32.67 67.57
CA ARG A 511 -18.28 31.21 67.73
C ARG A 511 -19.31 30.66 66.77
N GLN A 512 -20.41 31.40 66.54
CA GLN A 512 -21.42 30.99 65.56
C GLN A 512 -20.87 31.01 64.15
N GLU A 513 -20.12 32.05 63.78
CA GLU A 513 -19.46 32.17 62.47
C GLU A 513 -18.43 31.04 62.26
N LEU A 514 -17.64 30.68 63.28
CA LEU A 514 -16.71 29.55 63.21
C LEU A 514 -17.43 28.21 63.06
N GLN A 515 -18.51 27.96 63.80
CA GLN A 515 -19.30 26.73 63.67
C GLN A 515 -19.93 26.58 62.28
N LEU A 516 -20.43 27.68 61.71
CA LEU A 516 -20.92 27.71 60.34
C LEU A 516 -19.79 27.38 59.35
N ALA A 517 -18.64 28.04 59.46
CA ALA A 517 -17.50 27.80 58.58
C ALA A 517 -16.93 26.36 58.71
N GLN A 518 -16.92 25.78 59.91
CA GLN A 518 -16.50 24.38 60.13
C GLN A 518 -17.49 23.39 59.49
N SER A 519 -18.80 23.65 59.62
CA SER A 519 -19.82 22.82 58.97
C SER A 519 -19.76 22.89 57.44
N GLU A 520 -19.42 24.05 56.88
CA GLU A 520 -19.22 24.21 55.45
C GLU A 520 -17.97 23.47 54.96
N ASN A 521 -16.93 23.36 55.77
CA ASN A 521 -15.70 22.62 55.43
C ASN A 521 -15.87 21.09 55.54
N GLU A 522 -16.66 20.59 56.50
CA GLU A 522 -16.97 19.15 56.62
C GLU A 522 -17.80 18.60 55.45
N VAL A 523 -18.54 19.46 54.74
CA VAL A 523 -19.31 19.07 53.54
C VAL A 523 -18.43 18.98 52.28
N VAL A 524 -17.22 19.56 52.32
CA VAL A 524 -16.29 19.62 51.18
C VAL A 524 -15.26 18.48 51.19
N TYR A 525 -15.06 17.81 52.33
CA TYR A 525 -14.30 16.54 52.45
C TYR A 525 -15.18 15.33 52.17
#